data_AF-A0A7C2RX78-F1
#
_entry.id   AF-A0A7C2RX78-F1
#
_cell.length_a   1.000
_cell.length_b   1.000
_cell.length_c   1.000
_cell.angle_alpha   90.00
_cell.angle_beta   90.00
_cell.angle_gamma   90.00
#
_symmetry.space_group_name_H-M   'P 1'
#
loop_
_entity.id
_entity.type
_entity.pdbx_description
1 polymer ?
#
loop_
_entity_poly.entity_id
_entity_poly.type
_entity_poly.pdbx_seq_one_letter_code
_entity_poly.pdbx_strand_id
1 'polypeptide(L)' 'MSSTEKVMSVLRSKGKASPKEISQSTGLNYNTVRGALNRLLKKGLVKRLERGVYAPA' A
#
# COMPACT_ATOMS: atom_id res chain seq x y z
N MET A 1 -11.49 1.70 10.32
CA MET A 1 -10.48 1.09 9.42
C MET A 1 -9.15 1.78 9.61
N SER A 2 -8.10 0.99 9.89
CA SER A 2 -6.72 1.46 10.01
C SER A 2 -6.14 1.86 8.65
N SER A 3 -5.11 2.72 8.63
CA SER A 3 -4.42 3.11 7.39
C SER A 3 -3.84 1.91 6.64
N THR A 4 -3.32 0.90 7.35
CA THR A 4 -2.84 -0.35 6.75
C THR A 4 -3.95 -1.18 6.10
N GLU A 5 -5.17 -1.18 6.64
CA GLU A 5 -6.30 -1.92 6.06
C GLU A 5 -6.75 -1.29 4.75
N LYS A 6 -6.87 0.05 4.72
CA LYS A 6 -7.20 0.79 3.49
C LYS A 6 -6.19 0.53 2.39
N VAL A 7 -4.89 0.60 2.72
CA VAL A 7 -3.80 0.32 1.77
C VAL A 7 -3.88 -1.12 1.24
N MET A 8 -4.09 -2.09 2.13
CA MET A 8 -4.21 -3.51 1.76
C MET A 8 -5.44 -3.77 0.88
N SER A 9 -6.57 -3.13 1.17
CA SER A 9 -7.79 -3.23 0.37
C SER A 9 -7.56 -2.74 -1.07
N VAL A 10 -6.90 -1.60 -1.24
CA VAL A 10 -6.56 -1.09 -2.58
C VAL A 10 -5.59 -2.03 -3.31
N LEU A 11 -4.57 -2.55 -2.62
CA LEU A 11 -3.63 -3.49 -3.22
C LEU A 11 -4.31 -4.81 -3.63
N ARG A 12 -5.25 -5.32 -2.84
CA ARG A 12 -6.04 -6.51 -3.18
C ARG A 12 -6.99 -6.26 -4.36
N SER A 13 -7.57 -5.06 -4.44
CA SER A 13 -8.48 -4.70 -5.54
C SER A 13 -7.76 -4.45 -6.86
N LYS A 14 -6.59 -3.78 -6.84
CA LYS A 14 -5.82 -3.44 -8.05
C LYS A 14 -4.78 -4.49 -8.44
N GLY A 15 -4.42 -5.40 -7.53
CA GLY A 15 -3.32 -6.36 -7.69
C GLY A 15 -1.92 -5.73 -7.52
N LYS A 16 -1.70 -4.52 -8.05
CA LYS A 16 -0.50 -3.72 -7.79
C LYS A 16 -0.82 -2.24 -7.78
N ALA A 17 -0.10 -1.46 -6.97
CA ALA A 17 -0.24 -0.02 -6.94
C ALA A 17 1.02 0.69 -6.43
N SER A 18 1.18 1.93 -6.87
CA SER A 18 2.17 2.85 -6.33
C SER A 18 1.63 3.59 -5.09
N PRO A 19 2.51 4.12 -4.21
CA PRO A 19 2.06 4.92 -3.07
C PRO A 19 1.21 6.14 -3.46
N LYS A 20 1.46 6.72 -4.64
CA LYS A 20 0.68 7.84 -5.18
C LYS A 20 -0.74 7.41 -5.55
N GLU A 21 -0.88 6.30 -6.26
CA GLU A 21 -2.19 5.74 -6.62
C GLU A 21 -2.98 5.31 -5.38
N ILE A 22 -2.31 4.71 -4.40
CA ILE A 22 -2.95 4.33 -3.14
C ILE A 22 -3.42 5.56 -2.38
N SER A 23 -2.60 6.63 -2.32
CA SER A 23 -2.97 7.90 -1.71
C SER A 23 -4.22 8.49 -2.37
N GLN A 24 -4.26 8.55 -3.70
CA GLN A 24 -5.42 9.03 -4.45
C GLN A 24 -6.67 8.16 -4.23
N SER A 25 -6.50 6.84 -4.18
CA SER A 25 -7.62 5.89 -4.05
C SER A 25 -8.18 5.86 -2.62
N THR A 26 -7.35 6.09 -1.60
CA THR A 26 -7.74 6.00 -0.18
C THR A 26 -8.02 7.35 0.48
N GLY A 27 -7.64 8.46 -0.17
CA GLY A 27 -7.62 9.80 0.40
C GLY A 27 -6.58 9.99 1.51
N LEU A 28 -5.70 9.00 1.74
CA LEU A 28 -4.66 9.09 2.77
C LEU A 28 -3.48 9.94 2.28
N ASN A 29 -2.83 10.65 3.20
CA ASN A 29 -1.58 11.34 2.91
C ASN A 29 -0.51 10.34 2.43
N TYR A 30 0.24 10.72 1.40
CA TYR A 30 1.36 9.96 0.85
C TYR A 30 2.32 9.41 1.92
N ASN A 31 2.65 10.22 2.95
CA ASN A 31 3.54 9.79 4.04
C ASN A 31 2.90 8.70 4.91
N THR A 32 1.59 8.80 5.16
CA THR A 32 0.82 7.77 5.86
C THR A 32 0.79 6.47 5.06
N VAL A 33 0.62 6.56 3.74
CA VAL A 33 0.68 5.41 2.84
C VAL A 33 2.06 4.76 2.88
N ARG A 34 3.15 5.53 2.81
CA ARG A 34 4.51 4.98 2.92
C ARG A 34 4.75 4.30 4.26
N GLY A 35 4.30 4.90 5.36
CA GLY A 35 4.39 4.30 6.69
C GLY A 35 3.62 2.98 6.79
N ALA A 36 2.39 2.94 6.24
CA ALA A 36 1.57 1.74 6.18
C ALA A 36 2.19 0.64 5.30
N LEU A 37 2.69 0.99 4.11
CA LEU A 37 3.40 0.06 3.23
C LEU A 37 4.64 -0.52 3.90
N ASN A 38 5.45 0.30 4.58
CA ASN A 38 6.61 -0.18 5.33
C ASN A 38 6.23 -1.17 6.43
N ARG A 39 5.13 -0.93 7.15
CA ARG A 39 4.61 -1.88 8.16
C ARG A 39 4.15 -3.18 7.50
N LEU A 40 3.45 -3.11 6.38
CA LEU A 40 2.98 -4.30 5.64
C LEU A 40 4.15 -5.10 5.05
N LEU A 41 5.18 -4.43 4.53
CA LEU A 41 6.41 -5.06 4.03
C LEU A 41 7.15 -5.80 5.14
N LYS A 42 7.32 -5.14 6.31
CA LYS A 42 7.95 -5.76 7.49
C LYS A 42 7.18 -6.99 7.99
N LYS A 43 5.86 -7.01 7.80
CA LYS A 43 5.00 -8.14 8.14
C LYS A 43 4.94 -9.22 7.05
N GLY A 44 5.57 -9.01 5.89
CA GLY A 44 5.50 -9.93 4.75
C GLY A 44 4.14 -10.00 4.07
N LEU A 45 3.25 -9.03 4.31
CA LEU A 45 1.87 -9.01 3.77
C LEU A 45 1.77 -8.37 2.39
N VAL A 46 2.80 -7.61 2.00
CA VAL A 46 2.94 -7.01 0.67
C VAL A 46 4.36 -7.22 0.19
N LYS A 47 4.52 -7.28 -1.12
CA LYS A 47 5.80 -7.44 -1.82
C LYS A 47 6.07 -6.19 -2.64
N ARG A 48 7.34 -5.80 -2.71
CA ARG A 48 7.78 -4.75 -3.64
C ARG A 48 8.18 -5.42 -4.93
N LEU A 49 7.39 -5.21 -6.00
CA LEU A 49 7.70 -5.75 -7.32
C LEU A 49 8.83 -4.96 -7.96
N GLU A 50 8.73 -3.63 -7.91
CA GLU A 50 9.69 -2.72 -8.54
C GLU A 50 9.87 -1.44 -7.70
N ARG A 51 10.74 -0.53 -8.17
CA ARG A 51 10.94 0.75 -7.50
C ARG A 51 9.65 1.57 -7.51
N GLY A 52 8.92 1.53 -6.39
CA GLY A 52 7.71 2.33 -6.20
C GLY A 52 6.41 1.60 -6.56
N VAL A 53 6.47 0.30 -6.84
CA VAL A 53 5.29 -0.53 -7.13
C VAL A 53 5.20 -1.67 -6.11
N TYR A 54 4.04 -1.79 -5.48
CA TYR A 54 3.76 -2.78 -4.44
C TYR A 54 2.58 -3.67 -4.84
N ALA A 55 2.62 -4.92 -4.42
CA ALA A 55 1.57 -5.91 -4.63
C ALA A 55 1.28 -6.65 -3.30
N PRO A 56 0.08 -7.20 -3.09
CA PRO A 56 -0.17 -8.08 -1.96
C PRO A 56 0.73 -9.32 -2.05
N ALA A 57 1.17 -9.82 -0.89
CA ALA A 57 1.99 -11.03 -0.81
C ALA A 57 1.19 -12.28 -1.17
#